data_AF-A0AAP5JV65-F1
#
_entry.id   AF-A0AAP5JV65-F1
#
_cell.length_a   1.000
_cell.length_b   1.000
_cell.length_c   1.000
_cell.angle_alpha   90.00
_cell.angle_beta   90.00
_cell.angle_gamma   90.00
#
_symmetry.space_group_name_H-M   'P 1'
#
loop_
_entity.id
_entity.type
_entity.pdbx_description
1 polymer ?
#
loop_
_entity_poly.entity_id
_entity_poly.type
_entity_poly.pdbx_seq_one_letter_code
_entity_poly.pdbx_strand_id
1 'polypeptide(L)'
;MSQIKKQVDLSKLCILTDNDNPDYEMILESYRRLEERARCRLSRRLENKRNGHLEKGVSREEVNKLTKMDVIIDDAILTEIYLTVVKEMGFQSKVDEVQSVI
;
A
#
# COMPACT_ATOMS: atom_id res chain seq x y z
N MET A 1 -16.91 -3.00 23.07
CA MET A 1 -15.46 -3.30 23.12
C MET A 1 -15.25 -4.53 22.24
N SER A 2 -15.07 -4.43 20.92
CA SER A 2 -13.99 -3.72 20.27
C SER A 2 -14.34 -3.48 18.80
N GLN A 3 -14.28 -2.22 18.35
CA GLN A 3 -14.51 -1.75 16.97
C GLN A 3 -13.38 -2.15 15.99
N ILE A 4 -12.64 -3.24 16.24
CA ILE A 4 -11.36 -3.50 15.57
C ILE A 4 -11.49 -4.74 14.67
N LYS A 5 -11.93 -4.49 13.44
CA LYS A 5 -11.43 -5.09 12.19
C LYS A 5 -12.27 -4.58 11.01
N LYS A 6 -12.26 -3.26 10.79
CA LYS A 6 -12.41 -2.71 9.44
C LYS A 6 -11.12 -3.05 8.67
N GLN A 7 -10.93 -4.34 8.38
CA GLN A 7 -9.88 -4.79 7.49
C GLN A 7 -10.48 -4.76 6.10
N VAL A 8 -10.33 -3.61 5.44
CA VAL A 8 -10.41 -3.59 3.99
C VAL A 8 -9.22 -4.43 3.54
N ASP A 9 -9.48 -5.67 3.12
CA ASP A 9 -8.48 -6.54 2.49
C ASP A 9 -8.06 -5.89 1.17
N LEU A 10 -7.07 -4.98 1.25
CA LEU A 10 -6.44 -4.34 0.09
C LEU A 10 -5.85 -5.37 -0.89
N SER A 11 -5.60 -6.60 -0.42
CA SER A 11 -5.19 -7.75 -1.22
C SER A 11 -6.25 -8.23 -2.23
N LYS A 12 -7.54 -7.90 -2.05
CA LYS A 12 -8.64 -8.29 -2.96
C LYS A 12 -9.04 -7.24 -3.98
N LEU A 13 -8.48 -6.02 -3.92
CA LEU A 13 -8.79 -4.99 -4.92
C LEU A 13 -8.23 -5.32 -6.32
N CYS A 14 -7.39 -6.35 -6.44
CA CYS A 14 -6.56 -6.61 -7.62
C CYS A 14 -6.87 -7.93 -8.35
N ILE A 15 -8.02 -8.57 -8.10
CA ILE A 15 -8.34 -9.89 -8.68
C ILE A 15 -9.74 -9.96 -9.28
N LEU A 16 -10.10 -9.06 -10.19
CA LEU A 16 -11.23 -9.29 -11.11
C LEU A 16 -11.05 -8.45 -12.38
N THR A 17 -10.38 -9.01 -13.40
CA THR A 17 -10.69 -8.84 -14.84
C THR A 17 -9.79 -9.74 -15.68
N ASP A 18 -10.38 -10.46 -16.63
CA ASP A 18 -9.71 -11.42 -17.51
C ASP A 18 -8.88 -10.75 -18.64
N ASN A 19 -7.65 -11.24 -18.84
CA ASN A 19 -6.74 -11.17 -20.02
C ASN A 19 -6.08 -9.81 -20.42
N ASP A 20 -4.76 -9.88 -20.70
CA ASP A 20 -3.76 -8.83 -21.04
C ASP A 20 -3.32 -7.87 -19.91
N ASN A 21 -2.78 -8.43 -18.82
CA ASN A 21 -2.25 -7.82 -17.58
C ASN A 21 -2.09 -6.27 -17.53
N PRO A 22 -3.18 -5.49 -17.36
CA PRO A 22 -3.16 -4.04 -17.18
C PRO A 22 -2.87 -3.64 -15.73
N ASP A 23 -2.90 -4.62 -14.81
CA ASP A 23 -2.85 -4.40 -13.36
C ASP A 23 -1.44 -4.03 -12.87
N TYR A 24 -0.41 -4.61 -13.48
CA TYR A 24 0.97 -4.32 -13.10
C TYR A 24 1.36 -2.87 -13.42
N GLU A 25 0.97 -2.35 -14.59
CA GLU A 25 1.24 -0.96 -14.95
C GLU A 25 0.48 0.02 -14.03
N MET A 26 -0.76 -0.29 -13.69
CA MET A 26 -1.56 0.51 -12.76
C MET A 26 -0.94 0.54 -11.35
N ILE A 27 -0.47 -0.59 -10.84
CA ILE A 27 0.22 -0.66 -9.54
C ILE A 27 1.52 0.15 -9.59
N LEU A 28 2.31 0.04 -10.66
CA LEU A 28 3.54 0.82 -10.83
C LEU A 28 3.24 2.33 -10.87
N GLU A 29 2.22 2.73 -11.63
CA GLU A 29 1.77 4.12 -11.70
C GLU A 29 1.29 4.63 -10.33
N SER A 30 0.68 3.76 -9.52
CA SER A 30 0.31 4.09 -8.14
C SER A 30 1.48 4.39 -7.23
N TYR A 31 2.54 3.57 -7.31
CA TYR A 31 3.75 3.84 -6.55
C TYR A 31 4.46 5.11 -7.04
N ARG A 32 4.46 5.37 -8.34
CA ARG A 32 5.04 6.58 -8.91
C ARG A 32 4.34 7.84 -8.40
N ARG A 33 3.01 7.91 -8.49
CA ARG A 33 2.24 9.08 -8.01
C ARG A 33 2.37 9.27 -6.49
N LEU A 34 2.46 8.18 -5.73
CA LEU A 34 2.76 8.22 -4.31
C LEU A 34 4.14 8.84 -4.05
N GLU A 35 5.19 8.39 -4.75
CA GLU A 35 6.55 8.92 -4.59
C GLU A 35 6.65 10.40 -4.96
N GLU A 36 5.97 10.82 -6.03
CA GLU A 36 5.93 12.23 -6.48
C GLU A 36 5.26 13.15 -5.44
N ARG A 37 4.14 12.71 -4.85
CA ARG A 37 3.40 13.47 -3.83
C ARG A 37 4.08 13.50 -2.48
N ALA A 38 4.50 12.34 -1.99
CA ALA A 38 5.17 12.20 -0.71
C ALA A 38 6.63 12.70 -0.77
N ARG A 39 7.14 13.01 -1.97
CA ARG A 39 8.55 13.35 -2.24
C ARG A 39 9.51 12.35 -1.59
N CYS A 40 9.16 11.07 -1.68
CA CYS A 40 9.86 9.99 -1.00
C CYS A 40 10.33 8.93 -1.98
N ARG A 41 11.33 8.13 -1.59
CA ARG A 41 11.81 6.97 -2.35
C ARG A 41 11.45 5.71 -1.58
N LEU A 42 10.44 4.98 -2.06
CA LEU A 42 9.96 3.74 -1.44
C LEU A 42 11.05 2.67 -1.42
N SER A 43 11.86 2.58 -2.48
CA SER A 43 12.98 1.64 -2.55
C SER A 43 13.99 1.84 -1.41
N ARG A 44 14.31 3.09 -1.07
CA ARG A 44 15.24 3.41 0.03
C ARG A 44 14.63 3.11 1.40
N ARG A 45 13.34 3.38 1.58
CA ARG A 45 12.62 3.02 2.82
C ARG A 45 12.51 1.51 3.00
N LEU A 46 12.29 0.77 1.92
CA LEU A 46 12.30 -0.69 1.93
C LEU A 46 13.67 -1.25 2.33
N GLU A 47 14.75 -0.71 1.74
CA GLU A 47 16.11 -1.09 2.10
C GLU A 47 16.41 -0.81 3.59
N ASN A 48 16.07 0.39 4.08
CA ASN A 48 16.22 0.73 5.49
C ASN A 48 15.43 -0.22 6.40
N LYS A 49 14.19 -0.59 6.01
CA LYS A 49 13.38 -1.55 6.77
C LYS A 49 14.03 -2.93 6.77
N ARG A 50 14.53 -3.41 5.64
CA ARG A 50 15.25 -4.69 5.54
C ARG A 50 16.51 -4.69 6.42
N ASN A 51 17.31 -3.62 6.36
CA ASN A 51 18.51 -3.48 7.19
C ASN A 51 18.14 -3.44 8.68
N GLY A 52 17.13 -2.67 9.07
CA GLY A 52 16.64 -2.62 10.46
C GLY A 52 16.09 -3.96 10.96
N HIS A 53 15.47 -4.77 10.10
CA HIS A 53 15.06 -6.14 10.46
C HIS A 53 16.26 -7.08 10.63
N LEU A 54 17.27 -6.98 9.76
CA LEU A 54 18.51 -7.75 9.89
C LEU A 54 19.27 -7.40 11.17
N GLU A 55 19.34 -6.12 11.52
CA GLU A 55 19.94 -5.64 12.78
C GLU A 55 19.19 -6.17 14.02
N LYS A 56 17.88 -6.35 13.91
CA LYS A 56 17.04 -6.95 14.96
C LYS A 56 17.12 -8.49 15.03
N GLY A 57 17.90 -9.13 14.14
CA GLY A 57 18.07 -10.58 14.10
C GLY A 57 16.91 -11.34 13.45
N VAL A 58 16.08 -10.66 12.66
CA VAL A 58 15.01 -11.31 11.88
C VAL A 58 15.63 -12.17 10.77
N SER A 59 15.00 -13.31 10.47
CA SER A 59 15.52 -14.23 9.46
C SER A 59 15.57 -13.61 8.07
N ARG A 60 16.55 -14.02 7.25
CA ARG A 60 16.69 -13.53 5.87
C ARG A 60 15.45 -13.81 5.02
N GLU A 61 14.73 -14.90 5.29
CA GLU A 61 13.49 -15.25 4.60
C GLU A 61 12.38 -14.25 4.89
N GLU A 62 12.20 -13.86 6.15
CA GLU A 62 11.22 -12.85 6.55
C GLU A 62 11.58 -11.47 5.98
N VAL A 63 12.86 -11.12 5.98
CA VAL A 63 13.36 -9.87 5.36
C VAL A 63 13.12 -9.83 3.85
N ASN A 64 13.17 -10.99 3.18
CA ASN A 64 12.92 -11.09 1.74
C ASN A 64 11.44 -11.03 1.38
N LYS A 65 10.53 -11.37 2.32
CA LYS A 65 9.09 -11.25 2.13
C LYS A 65 8.59 -9.81 2.23
N LEU A 66 9.39 -8.88 2.77
CA LEU A 66 9.02 -7.47 2.86
C LEU A 66 8.82 -6.86 1.47
N THR A 67 7.66 -6.24 1.29
CA THR A 67 7.27 -5.56 0.06
C THR A 67 7.19 -4.05 0.26
N LYS A 68 7.06 -3.30 -0.84
CA LYS A 68 6.80 -1.84 -0.78
C LYS A 68 5.50 -1.52 -0.05
N MET A 69 4.51 -2.41 -0.08
CA MET A 69 3.25 -2.23 0.62
C MET A 69 3.44 -2.24 2.15
N ASP A 70 4.31 -3.12 2.66
CA ASP A 70 4.65 -3.17 4.10
C ASP A 70 5.35 -1.90 4.59
N VAL A 71 5.96 -1.14 3.69
CA VAL A 71 6.55 0.18 4.00
C VAL A 71 5.48 1.26 4.03
N ILE A 72 4.49 1.18 3.13
CA ILE A 72 3.38 2.13 3.06
C ILE A 72 2.49 1.99 4.30
N ILE A 73 2.11 0.76 4.66
CA ILE A 73 1.22 0.46 5.79
C ILE A 73 1.84 0.89 7.14
N ASP A 74 3.17 0.82 7.25
CA ASP A 74 3.92 1.13 8.47
C ASP A 74 4.01 2.64 8.75
N ASP A 75 3.83 3.47 7.72
CA ASP A 75 3.85 4.93 7.82
C ASP A 75 2.45 5.49 7.53
N ALA A 76 1.83 6.06 8.57
CA ALA A 76 0.48 6.59 8.49
C ALA A 76 0.31 7.66 7.39
N ILE A 77 1.34 8.49 7.16
CA ILE A 77 1.31 9.54 6.14
C ILE A 77 1.38 8.92 4.75
N LEU A 78 2.27 7.93 4.54
CA LEU A 78 2.35 7.23 3.26
C LEU A 78 1.06 6.46 2.95
N THR A 79 0.45 5.85 3.97
CA THR A 79 -0.86 5.19 3.82
C THR A 79 -1.93 6.17 3.36
N GLU A 80 -2.03 7.34 3.98
CA GLU A 80 -3.03 8.36 3.63
C GLU A 80 -2.85 8.89 2.19
N ILE A 81 -1.60 9.18 1.81
CA ILE A 81 -1.30 9.63 0.44
C ILE A 81 -1.60 8.52 -0.56
N TYR A 82 -1.26 7.27 -0.24
CA TYR A 82 -1.54 6.13 -1.13
C TYR A 82 -3.04 5.91 -1.33
N LEU A 83 -3.84 5.99 -0.27
CA LEU A 83 -5.30 5.93 -0.36
C LEU A 83 -5.86 7.04 -1.24
N THR A 84 -5.32 8.26 -1.13
CA THR A 84 -5.73 9.39 -1.98
C THR A 84 -5.38 9.13 -3.44
N VAL A 85 -4.18 8.64 -3.71
CA VAL A 85 -3.69 8.29 -5.05
C VAL A 85 -4.55 7.18 -5.69
N VAL A 86 -4.90 6.14 -4.95
CA VAL A 86 -5.77 5.05 -5.41
C VAL A 86 -7.20 5.55 -5.70
N LYS A 87 -7.76 6.41 -4.83
CA LYS A 87 -9.08 7.02 -5.08
C LYS A 87 -9.13 7.83 -6.37
N GLU A 88 -8.09 8.63 -6.63
CA GLU A 88 -8.00 9.45 -7.84
C GLU A 88 -7.79 8.65 -9.12
N MET A 89 -7.15 7.48 -9.04
CA MET A 89 -7.03 6.58 -10.19
C MET A 89 -8.36 5.98 -10.63
N GLY A 90 -9.46 6.25 -9.92
CA GLY A 90 -10.75 5.72 -10.28
C GLY A 90 -10.83 4.22 -10.01
N PHE A 91 -10.09 3.72 -9.01
CA PHE A 91 -10.48 2.47 -8.35
C PHE A 91 -11.84 2.72 -7.72
N GLN A 92 -12.88 2.55 -8.53
CA GLN A 92 -14.27 2.77 -8.17
C GLN A 92 -14.69 1.55 -7.35
N SER A 93 -14.06 1.37 -6.19
CA SER A 93 -14.67 0.57 -5.14
C SER A 93 -15.98 1.28 -4.82
N LYS A 94 -17.10 0.59 -5.04
CA LYS A 94 -18.37 0.86 -4.36
C LYS A 94 -18.15 0.73 -2.85
N VAL A 95 -17.41 1.68 -2.27
CA VAL A 95 -17.35 1.96 -0.84
C VAL A 95 -17.99 3.32 -0.66
N ASP A 96 -19.30 3.29 -0.88
CA ASP A 96 -20.24 4.33 -0.55
C ASP A 96 -20.09 4.77 0.94
N GLU A 97 -20.50 6.00 1.23
CA GLU A 97 -21.30 6.30 2.43
C GLU A 97 -20.66 6.25 3.84
N VAL A 98 -19.42 6.71 4.06
CA VAL A 98 -18.89 6.86 5.45
C VAL A 98 -18.32 8.25 5.77
N GLN A 99 -18.65 9.28 4.98
CA GLN A 99 -18.28 10.66 5.29
C GLN A 99 -19.45 11.53 5.76
N SER A 100 -20.68 10.98 5.90
CA SER A 100 -21.84 11.77 6.35
C SER A 100 -22.12 11.71 7.86
N VAL A 101 -21.22 11.16 8.67
CA VAL A 101 -21.39 11.12 10.14
C VAL A 101 -20.15 11.69 10.81
N ILE A 102 -19.95 12.99 10.61
CA ILE A 102 -19.31 13.89 11.57
C ILE A 102 -20.25 15.07 11.74
#